data_AF-A0A8H7QQ85-F1
#
_entry.id   AF-A0A8H7QQ85-F1
#
_cell.length_a   1.000
_cell.length_b   1.000
_cell.length_c   1.000
_cell.angle_alpha   90.00
_cell.angle_beta   90.00
_cell.angle_gamma   90.00
#
_symmetry.space_group_name_H-M   'P 1'
#
loop_
_entity.id
_entity.type
_entity.pdbx_description
1 polymer ?
#
loop_
_entity_poly.entity_id
_entity_poly.type
_entity_poly.pdbx_seq_one_letter_code
_entity_poly.pdbx_strand_id
1 'polypeptide(L)'
;MNLTSSEIARLIQSDAPTYARYFDRRFRQLKSTWKPPYGPFGNMELLDYYYRIEFQARGSPHVHMLVWIKDAPIYTPEPDDEVDVCKFIDSIISCKIYDAEEDTLMG
;
A
#
# COMPACT_ATOMS: atom_id res chain seq x y z
N MET A 1 22.11 -1.68 -4.88
CA MET A 1 22.98 -1.20 -3.78
C MET A 1 22.38 -1.70 -2.49
N ASN A 2 23.14 -2.44 -1.68
CA ASN A 2 22.68 -2.89 -0.37
C ASN A 2 23.28 -1.94 0.68
N LEU A 3 22.54 -0.89 1.04
CA LEU A 3 22.94 0.09 2.05
C LEU A 3 22.44 -0.36 3.41
N THR A 4 23.24 -0.15 4.45
CA THR A 4 22.82 -0.32 5.83
C THR A 4 21.87 0.80 6.25
N SER A 5 21.04 0.55 7.28
CA SER A 5 20.10 1.55 7.80
C SER A 5 20.79 2.83 8.28
N SER A 6 22.02 2.74 8.80
CA SER A 6 22.82 3.90 9.22
C SER A 6 23.31 4.72 8.03
N GLU A 7 23.72 4.09 6.93
CA GLU A 7 24.12 4.78 5.70
C GLU A 7 22.92 5.48 5.06
N ILE A 8 21.76 4.85 5.05
CA ILE A 8 20.50 5.46 4.60
C ILE A 8 20.20 6.70 5.44
N ALA A 9 20.24 6.60 6.78
CA ALA A 9 19.98 7.73 7.66
C ALA A 9 20.97 8.89 7.42
N ARG A 10 22.26 8.59 7.22
CA ARG A 10 23.29 9.60 6.91
C ARG A 10 23.01 10.33 5.60
N LEU A 11 22.64 9.60 4.54
CA LEU A 11 22.32 10.20 3.24
C LEU A 11 21.08 11.08 3.30
N ILE A 12 20.04 10.62 4.02
CA ILE A 12 18.82 11.41 4.24
C ILE A 12 19.13 12.71 4.97
N GLN A 13 19.95 12.65 6.03
CA GLN A 13 20.33 13.84 6.79
C GLN A 13 21.19 14.81 5.97
N SER A 14 21.98 14.31 5.01
CA SER A 14 22.83 15.15 4.16
C SER A 14 22.05 15.98 3.13
N ASP A 15 20.88 15.50 2.66
CA ASP A 15 20.01 16.23 1.73
C ASP A 15 18.54 15.78 1.88
N ALA A 16 17.94 16.19 2.99
CA ALA A 16 16.55 15.85 3.31
C ALA A 16 15.53 16.35 2.25
N PRO A 17 15.65 17.56 1.66
CA PRO A 17 14.74 18.01 0.61
C PRO A 17 14.74 17.13 -0.63
N THR A 18 15.92 16.71 -1.11
CA THR A 18 16.02 15.84 -2.28
C THR A 18 15.46 14.45 -1.98
N TYR A 19 15.74 13.91 -0.80
CA TYR A 19 15.15 12.63 -0.38
C TYR A 19 13.62 12.70 -0.29
N ALA A 20 13.06 13.76 0.27
CA ALA A 20 11.61 13.96 0.33
C ALA A 20 10.97 14.03 -1.07
N ARG A 21 11.59 14.74 -2.01
CA ARG A 21 11.15 14.79 -3.42
C ARG A 21 11.23 13.42 -4.10
N TYR A 22 12.31 12.68 -3.85
CA TYR A 22 12.46 11.33 -4.37
C TYR A 22 11.38 10.39 -3.84
N PHE A 23 11.10 10.45 -2.54
CA PHE A 23 10.05 9.68 -1.89
C PHE A 23 8.66 10.00 -2.49
N ASP A 24 8.31 11.29 -2.61
CA ASP A 24 7.03 11.71 -3.24
C ASP A 24 6.92 11.19 -4.68
N ARG A 25 8.00 11.30 -5.47
CA ARG A 25 8.02 10.74 -6.84
C ARG A 25 7.79 9.22 -6.83
N ARG A 26 8.47 8.48 -5.97
CA ARG A 26 8.31 7.02 -5.84
C ARG A 26 6.89 6.65 -5.46
N PHE A 27 6.33 7.36 -4.49
CA PHE A 27 4.98 7.14 -4.02
C PHE A 27 3.92 7.44 -5.08
N ARG A 28 4.06 8.53 -5.85
CA ARG A 28 3.17 8.83 -7.00
C ARG A 28 3.24 7.75 -8.07
N GLN A 29 4.44 7.22 -8.35
CA GLN A 29 4.61 6.12 -9.30
C GLN A 29 3.96 4.84 -8.79
N LEU A 30 4.14 4.49 -7.51
CA LEU A 30 3.44 3.36 -6.88
C LEU A 30 1.92 3.52 -7.01
N LYS A 31 1.37 4.68 -6.65
CA LYS A 31 -0.06 4.94 -6.77
C LYS A 31 -0.57 4.86 -8.21
N SER A 32 0.26 5.20 -9.20
CA SER A 32 -0.14 5.08 -10.61
C SER A 32 -0.41 3.63 -11.04
N THR A 33 0.11 2.64 -10.30
CA THR A 33 -0.14 1.21 -10.56
C THR A 33 -1.46 0.71 -9.98
N TRP A 34 -2.23 1.53 -9.26
CA TRP A 34 -3.43 1.10 -8.54
C TRP A 34 -4.70 1.02 -9.37
N LYS A 35 -4.56 1.15 -10.69
CA LYS A 35 -5.70 1.09 -11.59
C LYS A 35 -6.09 -0.37 -11.84
N PRO A 36 -7.39 -0.67 -11.91
CA PRO A 36 -7.85 -1.97 -12.38
C PRO A 36 -7.43 -2.22 -13.84
N PRO A 37 -7.35 -3.48 -14.29
CA PRO A 37 -7.62 -4.71 -13.53
C PRO A 37 -6.39 -5.28 -12.80
N TYR A 38 -5.21 -4.69 -13.00
CA TYR A 38 -3.91 -5.27 -12.60
C TYR A 38 -3.27 -4.60 -11.37
N GLY A 39 -3.99 -3.70 -10.70
CA GLY A 39 -3.51 -3.05 -9.49
C GLY A 39 -3.54 -3.98 -8.27
N PRO A 40 -2.97 -3.55 -7.13
CA PRO A 40 -3.05 -4.28 -5.85
C PRO A 40 -4.48 -4.54 -5.36
N PHE A 41 -5.48 -3.85 -5.94
CA PHE A 41 -6.90 -4.06 -5.64
C PHE A 41 -7.62 -4.84 -6.75
N GLY A 42 -6.89 -5.49 -7.66
CA GLY A 42 -7.44 -6.26 -8.78
C GLY A 42 -8.41 -5.43 -9.62
N ASN A 43 -9.63 -5.96 -9.79
CA ASN A 43 -10.71 -5.32 -10.57
C ASN A 43 -11.49 -4.23 -9.80
N MET A 44 -11.15 -3.97 -8.54
CA MET A 44 -11.92 -3.04 -7.72
C MET A 44 -11.70 -1.58 -8.16
N GLU A 45 -12.79 -0.81 -8.14
CA GLU A 45 -12.77 0.62 -8.44
C GLU A 45 -12.45 1.42 -7.17
N LEU A 46 -11.45 2.30 -7.24
CA LEU A 46 -11.14 3.23 -6.16
C LEU A 46 -11.98 4.50 -6.34
N LEU A 47 -12.83 4.80 -5.35
CA LEU A 47 -13.66 6.01 -5.34
C LEU A 47 -12.87 7.24 -4.91
N ASP A 48 -12.09 7.10 -3.84
CA ASP A 48 -11.32 8.21 -3.27
C ASP A 48 -10.13 7.69 -2.46
N TYR A 49 -9.23 8.58 -2.06
CA TYR A 49 -8.11 8.29 -1.18
C TYR A 49 -7.69 9.53 -0.38
N TYR A 50 -7.14 9.29 0.81
CA TYR A 50 -6.52 10.30 1.64
C TYR A 50 -5.19 9.77 2.14
N TYR A 51 -4.14 10.60 2.13
CA TYR A 51 -2.86 10.21 2.72
C TYR A 51 -2.16 11.39 3.35
N ARG A 52 -1.31 11.07 4.33
CA ARG A 52 -0.40 12.01 4.98
C ARG A 52 0.98 11.38 5.08
N ILE A 53 2.00 12.24 5.06
CA ILE A 53 3.40 11.85 5.21
C ILE A 53 3.85 12.28 6.59
N GLU A 54 4.33 11.32 7.39
CA GLU A 54 4.95 11.57 8.68
C GLU A 54 6.45 11.33 8.61
N PHE A 55 7.24 12.20 9.24
CA PHE A 55 8.67 12.02 9.38
C PHE A 55 8.95 11.45 10.77
N GLN A 56 9.22 10.15 10.83
CA GLN A 56 9.57 9.50 12.09
C GLN A 56 10.93 10.01 12.58
N ALA A 57 11.23 9.87 13.87
CA ALA A 57 12.49 10.32 14.50
C ALA A 57 13.77 9.73 13.89
N ARG A 58 13.65 8.77 12.95
CA ARG A 58 14.75 8.16 12.18
C ARG A 58 14.89 8.71 10.75
N GLY A 59 14.15 9.75 10.40
CA GLY A 59 14.33 10.53 9.17
C GLY A 59 13.67 9.98 7.91
N SER A 60 13.17 8.74 7.90
CA SER A 60 12.43 8.20 6.76
C SER A 60 10.96 8.68 6.75
N PRO A 61 10.46 9.25 5.64
CA PRO A 61 9.04 9.48 5.42
C PRO A 61 8.26 8.17 5.52
N HIS A 62 7.15 8.22 6.23
CA HIS A 62 6.19 7.14 6.33
C HIS A 62 4.84 7.63 5.83
N VAL A 63 4.19 6.87 4.95
CA VAL A 63 2.87 7.23 4.42
C VAL A 63 1.81 6.48 5.20
N HIS A 64 0.91 7.23 5.80
CA HIS A 64 -0.38 6.71 6.26
C HIS A 64 -1.43 7.03 5.21
N MET A 65 -2.24 6.05 4.84
CA MET A 65 -3.25 6.19 3.78
C MET A 65 -4.57 5.52 4.14
N LEU A 66 -5.65 6.12 3.68
CA LEU A 66 -6.99 5.56 3.57
C LEU A 66 -7.38 5.52 2.08
N VAL A 67 -8.00 4.43 1.65
CA VAL A 67 -8.52 4.22 0.29
C VAL A 67 -9.97 3.79 0.40
N TRP A 68 -10.85 4.43 -0.37
CA TRP A 68 -12.26 4.04 -0.46
C TRP A 68 -12.46 3.21 -1.72
N ILE A 69 -12.90 1.97 -1.51
CA ILE A 69 -13.19 1.02 -2.58
C ILE A 69 -14.70 1.02 -2.82
N LYS A 70 -15.09 1.08 -4.09
CA LYS A 70 -16.49 1.00 -4.49
C LYS A 70 -17.06 -0.37 -4.14
N ASP A 71 -18.29 -0.38 -3.64
CA ASP A 71 -19.04 -1.59 -3.28
C ASP A 71 -18.34 -2.47 -2.22
N ALA A 72 -17.40 -1.92 -1.44
CA ALA A 72 -16.82 -2.59 -0.28
C ALA A 72 -17.92 -2.87 0.77
N PRO A 73 -17.85 -4.00 1.51
CA PRO A 73 -18.84 -4.35 2.51
C PRO A 73 -18.88 -3.31 3.64
N ILE A 74 -20.08 -3.01 4.09
CA ILE A 74 -20.31 -2.12 5.24
C ILE A 74 -20.49 -3.01 6.46
N TYR A 75 -19.63 -2.82 7.46
CA TYR A 75 -19.82 -3.49 8.74
C TYR A 75 -21.03 -2.93 9.46
N THR A 76 -22.04 -3.76 9.71
CA THR A 76 -23.07 -3.53 10.73
C THR A 76 -22.92 -4.57 11.85
N PRO A 77 -23.41 -4.31 13.07
CA PRO A 77 -23.30 -5.25 14.19
C PRO A 77 -24.26 -6.45 14.06
N GLU A 78 -24.53 -6.90 12.83
CA GLU A 78 -25.27 -8.12 12.52
C GLU A 78 -24.31 -9.33 12.46
N PRO A 79 -24.77 -10.55 12.76
CA PRO A 79 -23.88 -11.70 12.96
C PRO A 79 -23.02 -12.09 11.74
N ASP A 80 -23.53 -11.90 10.52
CA ASP A 80 -22.88 -12.38 9.30
C ASP A 80 -21.93 -11.32 8.68
N ASP A 81 -22.08 -10.05 9.05
CA ASP A 81 -21.33 -8.94 8.46
C ASP A 81 -19.83 -8.99 8.79
N GLU A 82 -19.47 -9.44 10.00
CA GLU A 82 -18.07 -9.59 10.40
C GLU A 82 -17.34 -10.57 9.46
N VAL A 83 -17.99 -11.67 9.10
CA VAL A 83 -17.42 -12.72 8.26
C VAL A 83 -17.16 -12.20 6.86
N ASP A 84 -18.13 -11.46 6.28
CA ASP A 84 -18.00 -10.95 4.92
C ASP A 84 -17.01 -9.79 4.82
N VAL A 85 -16.94 -8.92 5.83
CA VAL A 85 -15.89 -7.89 5.94
C VAL A 85 -14.50 -8.53 6.05
N CYS A 86 -14.33 -9.54 6.90
CA CYS A 86 -13.05 -10.25 7.04
C CYS A 86 -12.62 -10.91 5.71
N LYS A 87 -13.53 -11.62 5.04
CA LYS A 87 -13.25 -12.23 3.72
C LYS A 87 -12.83 -11.20 2.68
N PHE A 88 -13.49 -10.03 2.65
CA PHE A 88 -13.12 -8.95 1.74
C PHE A 88 -11.70 -8.44 2.02
N ILE A 89 -11.36 -8.19 3.29
CA ILE A 89 -10.01 -7.76 3.69
C ILE A 89 -8.95 -8.80 3.29
N ASP A 90 -9.20 -10.08 3.58
CA ASP A 90 -8.29 -11.18 3.28
C ASP A 90 -8.10 -11.41 1.76
N SER A 91 -9.05 -10.97 0.94
CA SER A 91 -8.93 -11.03 -0.53
C SER A 91 -7.96 -9.97 -1.09
N ILE A 92 -7.67 -8.91 -0.33
CA ILE A 92 -6.83 -7.78 -0.74
C ILE A 92 -5.45 -7.87 -0.08
N ILE A 93 -5.42 -8.21 1.22
CA ILE A 93 -4.21 -8.16 2.04
C ILE A 93 -3.83 -9.57 2.45
N SER A 94 -2.62 -9.98 2.06
CA SER A 94 -2.08 -11.30 2.41
C SER A 94 -0.58 -11.23 2.58
N CYS A 95 -0.07 -11.98 3.55
CA CYS A 95 1.37 -12.25 3.72
C CYS A 95 1.76 -13.62 3.15
N LYS A 96 0.84 -14.30 2.45
CA LYS A 96 1.13 -15.58 1.81
C LYS A 96 2.14 -15.34 0.68
N ILE A 97 3.20 -16.13 0.70
CA ILE A 97 4.14 -16.22 -0.41
C ILE A 97 3.53 -17.27 -1.33
N TYR A 98 3.10 -16.87 -2.52
CA TYR A 98 2.67 -17.81 -3.55
C TYR A 98 3.93 -18.38 -4.19
N ASP A 99 4.07 -19.70 -4.17
CA ASP A 99 5.14 -20.38 -4.91
C ASP A 99 4.88 -20.20 -6.41
N ALA A 100 5.94 -19.87 -7.17
CA ALA A 100 5.86 -19.39 -8.55
C ALA A 100 5.19 -20.35 -9.57
N GLU A 101 4.80 -21.56 -9.16
CA GLU A 101 4.10 -22.54 -10.01
C GLU A 101 2.58 -22.33 -10.06
N GLU A 102 1.96 -21.70 -9.05
CA GLU A 102 0.49 -21.53 -9.00
C GLU A 102 -0.04 -20.35 -9.85
N ASP A 103 0.82 -19.41 -10.24
CA ASP A 103 0.43 -18.16 -10.94
C ASP A 103 0.08 -18.38 -12.43
N THR A 104 0.31 -19.57 -12.98
CA THR A 104 0.00 -19.89 -14.40
C THR A 104 -1.48 -20.25 -14.62
N LEU A 105 -2.28 -20.42 -13.56
CA LEU A 105 -3.67 -20.91 -13.64
C LEU A 105 -4.75 -19.87 -13.37
N MET A 106 -4.39 -18.61 -13.06
CA MET A 106 -5.34 -17.54 -12.73
C MET A 106 -5.26 -16.33 -13.69
N GLY A 107 -4.89 -16.57 -14.95
CA GLY A 107 -4.90 -15.58 -16.03
C GLY A 107 -6.18 -15.56 -16.86
#